data_AF-A0AAU6HSA5-F1
#
_entry.id   AF-A0AAU6HSA5-F1
#
_cell.length_a   1.000
_cell.length_b   1.000
_cell.length_c   1.000
_cell.angle_alpha   90.00
_cell.angle_beta   90.00
_cell.angle_gamma   90.00
#
_symmetry.space_group_name_H-M   'P 1'
#
loop_
_entity.id
_entity.type
_entity.pdbx_description
1 polymer ?
#
loop_
_entity_poly.entity_id
_entity_poly.type
_entity_poly.pdbx_seq_one_letter_code
_entity_poly.pdbx_strand_id
1 'polypeptide(L)'
;MTTPRAKVQLTGEKETLLATLYGRAVDSRAEDPILGDPMAADTVRRLDHDFAKMRITPGEAAAIALRARQLDEWTAGFLPRYEEATVVHLGCGLDSRVHRLDPGPGVRWYDIDHPEVIALRRELSPERAGYTTIAASVTDPEWMARIPADRPTMIVAEGLLMYLTEEDGSALLRRLMAHTPRGELAFDAFSRFAIRSRRINHVVVAAGARLYWEPEDEDRREPERPGAPGHREDAGPLPSGRPRPGEGARGTGHGTALPLPVLSGAGRGGAGR
;
A
#
# COMPACT_ATOMS: atom_id res chain seq x y z
N MET A 1 27.15 -15.10 22.49
CA MET A 1 26.12 -16.07 22.08
C MET A 1 25.34 -15.44 20.93
N THR A 2 25.33 -16.03 19.74
CA THR A 2 24.54 -15.54 18.60
C THR A 2 23.09 -15.94 18.79
N THR A 3 22.18 -14.96 18.82
CA THR A 3 20.73 -15.20 18.86
C THR A 3 20.32 -16.06 17.64
N PRO A 4 19.50 -17.11 17.80
CA PRO A 4 19.00 -17.91 16.69
C PRO A 4 18.30 -17.03 15.65
N ARG A 5 18.57 -17.25 14.36
CA ARG A 5 17.88 -16.56 13.26
C ARG A 5 16.63 -17.34 12.86
N ALA A 6 15.53 -16.63 12.57
CA ALA A 6 14.28 -17.24 12.12
C ALA A 6 14.41 -17.69 10.65
N LYS A 7 13.97 -18.92 10.37
CA LYS A 7 13.98 -19.48 9.01
C LYS A 7 12.83 -18.92 8.19
N VAL A 8 13.11 -18.51 6.96
CA VAL A 8 12.10 -17.99 6.04
C VAL A 8 11.61 -19.10 5.12
N GLN A 9 10.31 -19.40 5.16
CA GLN A 9 9.64 -20.33 4.25
C GLN A 9 8.51 -19.60 3.51
N LEU A 10 8.88 -18.60 2.71
CA LEU A 10 7.94 -17.80 1.91
C LEU A 10 8.23 -18.04 0.42
N THR A 11 7.18 -18.22 -0.39
CA THR A 11 7.29 -18.48 -1.83
C THR A 11 6.29 -17.63 -2.61
N GLY A 12 6.57 -17.39 -3.90
CA GLY A 12 5.69 -16.63 -4.80
C GLY A 12 5.57 -15.17 -4.41
N GLU A 13 4.35 -14.62 -4.43
CA GLU A 13 4.07 -13.23 -4.05
C GLU A 13 4.57 -12.88 -2.64
N LYS A 14 4.59 -13.86 -1.73
CA LYS A 14 5.06 -13.70 -0.35
C LYS A 14 6.56 -13.52 -0.26
N GLU A 15 7.34 -13.91 -1.26
CA GLU A 15 8.78 -13.61 -1.29
C GLU A 15 9.02 -12.11 -1.51
N THR A 16 8.12 -11.42 -2.22
CA THR A 16 8.19 -9.97 -2.47
C THR A 16 8.21 -9.15 -1.18
N LEU A 17 7.59 -9.63 -0.10
CA LEU A 17 7.58 -8.94 1.20
C LEU A 17 8.99 -8.81 1.80
N LEU A 18 9.89 -9.75 1.49
CA LEU A 18 11.27 -9.69 1.96
C LEU A 18 12.05 -8.57 1.25
N ALA A 19 11.73 -8.29 -0.01
CA ALA A 19 12.34 -7.21 -0.75
C ALA A 19 11.88 -5.82 -0.26
N THR A 20 10.59 -5.66 0.08
CA THR A 20 10.10 -4.41 0.69
C THR A 20 10.64 -4.22 2.10
N LEU A 21 10.73 -5.29 2.90
CA LEU A 21 11.43 -5.28 4.19
C LEU A 21 12.89 -4.84 4.02
N TYR A 22 13.61 -5.43 3.06
CA TYR A 22 15.02 -5.11 2.84
C TYR A 22 15.22 -3.69 2.32
N GLY A 23 14.35 -3.19 1.44
CA GLY A 23 14.37 -1.80 1.00
C GLY A 23 14.25 -0.82 2.17
N ARG A 24 13.30 -1.04 3.09
CA ARG A 24 13.18 -0.24 4.32
C ARG A 24 14.41 -0.36 5.23
N ALA A 25 15.01 -1.55 5.32
CA ALA A 25 16.24 -1.76 6.09
C ALA A 25 17.47 -1.05 5.49
N VAL A 26 17.55 -0.95 4.16
CA VAL A 26 18.60 -0.18 3.46
C VAL A 26 18.39 1.31 3.70
N ASP A 27 17.16 1.81 3.53
CA ASP A 27 16.80 3.21 3.85
C ASP A 27 17.14 3.55 5.31
N SER A 28 16.73 2.73 6.27
CA SER A 28 16.97 2.96 7.69
C SER A 28 18.46 3.06 8.08
N ARG A 29 19.38 2.56 7.26
CA ARG A 29 20.83 2.60 7.50
C ARG A 29 21.52 3.73 6.72
N ALA A 30 20.78 4.48 5.91
CA ALA A 30 21.31 5.65 5.20
C ALA A 30 21.65 6.79 6.18
N GLU A 31 22.51 7.70 5.73
CA GLU A 31 22.88 8.89 6.50
C GLU A 31 21.68 9.83 6.72
N ASP A 32 20.82 9.97 5.70
CA ASP A 32 19.58 10.74 5.74
C ASP A 32 18.40 9.84 5.28
N PRO A 33 17.79 9.07 6.19
CA PRO A 33 16.76 8.10 5.84
C PRO A 33 15.40 8.78 5.56
N ILE A 34 14.65 8.27 4.58
CA ILE A 34 13.32 8.80 4.24
C ILE A 34 12.29 8.33 5.27
N LEU A 35 12.24 7.02 5.52
CA LEU A 35 11.33 6.42 6.50
C LEU A 35 12.04 6.22 7.84
N GLY A 36 13.28 5.75 7.80
CA GLY A 36 14.07 5.53 9.02
C GLY A 36 13.47 4.44 9.92
N ASP A 37 13.16 3.27 9.36
CA ASP A 37 12.55 2.13 10.08
C ASP A 37 13.60 1.22 10.76
N PRO A 38 13.95 1.44 12.05
CA PRO A 38 14.95 0.64 12.73
C PRO A 38 14.51 -0.82 12.93
N MET A 39 13.20 -1.06 12.99
CA MET A 39 12.66 -2.41 13.17
C MET A 39 12.82 -3.24 11.90
N ALA A 40 12.69 -2.63 10.71
CA ALA A 40 13.05 -3.31 9.46
C ALA A 40 14.54 -3.70 9.45
N ALA A 41 15.42 -2.77 9.84
CA ALA A 41 16.86 -3.03 9.93
C ALA A 41 17.21 -4.14 10.92
N ASP A 42 16.49 -4.24 12.05
CA ASP A 42 16.63 -5.32 13.03
C ASP A 42 16.10 -6.66 12.53
N THR A 43 14.90 -6.65 11.96
CA THR A 43 14.23 -7.82 11.40
C THR A 43 15.10 -8.50 10.35
N VAL A 44 15.70 -7.73 9.44
CA VAL A 44 16.66 -8.24 8.44
C VAL A 44 17.86 -8.96 9.08
N ARG A 45 18.38 -8.49 10.23
CA ARG A 45 19.49 -9.16 10.92
C ARG A 45 19.07 -10.49 11.56
N ARG A 46 17.80 -10.60 11.95
CA ARG A 46 17.23 -11.77 12.65
C ARG A 46 16.74 -12.86 11.70
N LEU A 47 16.60 -12.57 10.41
CA LEU A 47 16.17 -13.54 9.40
C LEU A 47 17.37 -14.30 8.83
N ASP A 48 17.23 -15.62 8.68
CA ASP A 48 18.19 -16.47 7.97
C ASP A 48 17.89 -16.43 6.47
N HIS A 49 18.20 -15.30 5.84
CA HIS A 49 17.98 -15.06 4.42
C HIS A 49 19.11 -14.22 3.82
N ASP A 50 19.53 -14.57 2.60
CA ASP A 50 20.57 -13.86 1.86
C ASP A 50 19.99 -12.67 1.08
N PHE A 51 19.69 -11.59 1.81
CA PHE A 51 19.10 -10.36 1.26
C PHE A 51 19.99 -9.69 0.19
N ALA A 52 21.29 -9.98 0.15
CA ALA A 52 22.19 -9.43 -0.87
C ALA A 52 21.80 -9.90 -2.28
N LYS A 53 21.18 -11.07 -2.41
CA LYS A 53 20.67 -11.60 -3.70
C LYS A 53 19.54 -10.78 -4.30
N MET A 54 18.81 -10.00 -3.49
CA MET A 54 17.71 -9.16 -3.97
C MET A 54 18.20 -7.94 -4.76
N ARG A 55 19.48 -7.57 -4.62
CA ARG A 55 20.12 -6.48 -5.39
C ARG A 55 19.32 -5.17 -5.39
N ILE A 56 18.68 -4.84 -4.27
CA ILE A 56 17.95 -3.57 -4.10
C ILE A 56 18.94 -2.42 -4.24
N THR A 57 18.67 -1.54 -5.20
CA THR A 57 19.44 -0.31 -5.41
C THR A 57 19.01 0.78 -4.42
N PRO A 58 19.86 1.80 -4.17
CA PRO A 58 19.47 2.94 -3.34
C PRO A 58 18.19 3.65 -3.81
N GLY A 59 17.99 3.77 -5.14
CA GLY A 59 16.78 4.37 -5.69
C GLY A 59 15.51 3.55 -5.42
N GLU A 60 15.62 2.22 -5.44
CA GLU A 60 14.49 1.33 -5.11
C GLU A 60 14.19 1.32 -3.62
N ALA A 61 15.24 1.29 -2.77
CA ALA A 61 15.07 1.46 -1.33
C ALA A 61 14.38 2.78 -1.00
N ALA A 62 14.78 3.87 -1.65
CA ALA A 62 14.15 5.18 -1.48
C ALA A 62 12.68 5.18 -1.93
N ALA A 63 12.36 4.54 -3.07
CA ALA A 63 10.97 4.43 -3.53
C ALA A 63 10.09 3.61 -2.57
N ILE A 64 10.62 2.50 -2.04
CA ILE A 64 9.94 1.67 -1.03
C ILE A 64 9.71 2.48 0.25
N ALA A 65 10.73 3.18 0.74
CA ALA A 65 10.65 3.99 1.95
C ALA A 65 9.68 5.17 1.81
N LEU A 66 9.72 5.87 0.67
CA LEU A 66 8.82 6.99 0.38
C LEU A 66 7.36 6.53 0.34
N ARG A 67 7.08 5.39 -0.30
CA ARG A 67 5.72 4.83 -0.31
C ARG A 67 5.23 4.51 1.10
N ALA A 68 6.03 3.81 1.89
CA ALA A 68 5.68 3.47 3.26
C ALA A 68 5.47 4.75 4.10
N ARG A 69 6.33 5.76 3.95
CA ARG A 69 6.20 7.06 4.61
C ARG A 69 4.90 7.77 4.24
N GLN A 70 4.51 7.78 2.97
CA GLN A 70 3.28 8.44 2.54
C GLN A 70 2.04 7.82 3.19
N LEU A 71 2.00 6.48 3.29
CA LEU A 71 0.92 5.75 3.97
C LEU A 71 0.95 5.98 5.49
N ASP A 72 2.13 6.08 6.10
CA ASP A 72 2.31 6.49 7.49
C ASP A 72 1.73 7.90 7.71
N GLU A 73 2.02 8.86 6.83
CA GLU A 73 1.51 10.24 6.90
C GLU A 73 -0.01 10.31 6.79
N TRP A 74 -0.65 9.56 5.88
CA TRP A 74 -2.12 9.51 5.81
C TRP A 74 -2.74 8.87 7.04
N THR A 75 -2.15 7.76 7.53
CA THR A 75 -2.62 7.10 8.74
C THR A 75 -2.48 8.02 9.96
N ALA A 76 -1.32 8.68 10.11
CA ALA A 76 -1.06 9.66 11.15
C ALA A 76 -1.92 10.92 11.03
N GLY A 77 -2.37 11.28 9.83
CA GLY A 77 -3.32 12.37 9.59
C GLY A 77 -4.76 12.00 9.95
N PHE A 78 -5.13 10.72 9.84
CA PHE A 78 -6.45 10.20 10.19
C PHE A 78 -6.64 10.06 11.70
N LEU A 79 -5.67 9.43 12.39
CA LEU A 79 -5.81 9.02 13.80
C LEU A 79 -6.19 10.18 14.76
N PRO A 80 -5.58 11.38 14.70
CA PRO A 80 -5.88 12.47 15.62
C PRO A 80 -7.28 13.06 15.49
N ARG A 81 -8.03 12.71 14.43
CA ARG A 81 -9.39 13.21 14.19
C ARG A 81 -10.42 12.53 15.10
N TYR A 82 -10.03 11.43 15.77
CA TYR A 82 -10.94 10.59 16.54
C TYR A 82 -10.28 10.15 17.86
N GLU A 83 -11.01 10.23 18.97
CA GLU A 83 -10.55 9.69 20.26
C GLU A 83 -10.43 8.17 20.22
N GLU A 84 -11.34 7.51 19.51
CA GLU A 84 -11.35 6.07 19.28
C GLU A 84 -11.41 5.75 17.79
N ALA A 85 -10.53 4.86 17.33
CA ALA A 85 -10.44 4.48 15.93
C ALA A 85 -10.04 3.01 15.75
N THR A 86 -10.31 2.47 14.56
CA THR A 86 -9.77 1.18 14.12
C THR A 86 -8.79 1.41 12.97
N VAL A 87 -7.67 0.70 12.95
CA VAL A 87 -6.81 0.57 11.77
C VAL A 87 -6.84 -0.87 11.31
N VAL A 88 -7.11 -1.08 10.02
CA VAL A 88 -7.08 -2.40 9.37
C VAL A 88 -6.02 -2.37 8.29
N HIS A 89 -4.94 -3.11 8.51
CA HIS A 89 -3.81 -3.17 7.61
C HIS A 89 -3.80 -4.52 6.88
N LEU A 90 -4.15 -4.45 5.60
CA LEU A 90 -4.36 -5.59 4.72
C LEU A 90 -3.04 -5.95 4.02
N GLY A 91 -2.68 -7.24 4.00
CA GLY A 91 -1.41 -7.68 3.41
C GLY A 91 -0.21 -7.10 4.17
N CYS A 92 -0.29 -7.11 5.51
CA CYS A 92 0.60 -6.33 6.36
C CYS A 92 2.10 -6.71 6.26
N GLY A 93 2.42 -7.89 5.75
CA GLY A 93 3.77 -8.41 5.63
C GLY A 93 4.57 -8.30 6.93
N LEU A 94 5.84 -7.91 6.77
CA LEU A 94 6.76 -7.57 7.86
C LEU A 94 6.91 -6.04 8.03
N ASP A 95 5.83 -5.29 7.81
CA ASP A 95 5.82 -3.84 8.03
C ASP A 95 5.64 -3.49 9.52
N SER A 96 6.53 -2.67 10.06
CA SER A 96 6.51 -2.23 11.45
C SER A 96 5.63 -0.99 11.72
N ARG A 97 4.74 -0.60 10.79
CA ARG A 97 3.94 0.65 10.86
C ARG A 97 3.26 0.90 12.20
N VAL A 98 2.65 -0.12 12.81
CA VAL A 98 2.01 0.01 14.14
C VAL A 98 3.00 0.47 15.22
N HIS A 99 4.27 0.08 15.12
CA HIS A 99 5.34 0.48 16.03
C HIS A 99 5.95 1.83 15.67
N ARG A 100 6.00 2.18 14.37
CA ARG A 100 6.48 3.50 13.93
C ARG A 100 5.49 4.62 14.30
N LEU A 101 4.19 4.36 14.14
CA LEU A 101 3.14 5.33 14.41
C LEU A 101 2.73 5.39 15.89
N ASP A 102 3.03 4.34 16.65
CA ASP A 102 2.72 4.20 18.09
C ASP A 102 1.34 4.76 18.49
N PRO A 103 0.25 4.20 17.96
CA PRO A 103 -1.08 4.79 18.14
C PRO A 103 -1.51 4.71 19.61
N GLY A 104 -2.26 5.74 20.04
CA GLY A 104 -2.76 5.86 21.41
C GLY A 104 -3.73 4.75 21.83
N PRO A 105 -4.08 4.66 23.13
CA PRO A 105 -4.84 3.54 23.70
C PRO A 105 -6.28 3.40 23.17
N GLY A 106 -6.85 4.46 22.57
CA GLY A 106 -8.17 4.42 21.92
C GLY A 106 -8.18 3.74 20.54
N VAL A 107 -7.02 3.34 20.03
CA VAL A 107 -6.87 2.75 18.70
C VAL A 107 -6.77 1.22 18.78
N ARG A 108 -7.60 0.54 17.98
CA ARG A 108 -7.46 -0.90 17.72
C ARG A 108 -6.78 -1.10 16.37
N TRP A 109 -5.65 -1.78 16.35
CA TRP A 109 -4.89 -2.08 15.15
C TRP A 109 -4.98 -3.55 14.80
N TYR A 110 -5.41 -3.84 13.58
CA TYR A 110 -5.53 -5.19 13.04
C TYR A 110 -4.62 -5.35 11.83
N ASP A 111 -3.63 -6.23 11.95
CA ASP A 111 -2.80 -6.67 10.83
C ASP A 111 -3.34 -7.99 10.28
N ILE A 112 -3.62 -8.06 8.97
CA ILE A 112 -4.16 -9.23 8.30
C ILE A 112 -3.18 -9.68 7.21
N ASP A 113 -2.81 -10.96 7.24
CA ASP A 113 -1.99 -11.60 6.21
C ASP A 113 -2.13 -13.12 6.28
N HIS A 114 -1.52 -13.82 5.32
CA HIS A 114 -1.46 -15.26 5.27
C HIS A 114 -0.90 -15.88 6.56
N PRO A 115 -1.37 -17.07 6.96
CA PRO A 115 -0.96 -17.71 8.21
C PRO A 115 0.56 -17.80 8.44
N GLU A 116 1.32 -18.13 7.41
CA GLU A 116 2.78 -18.22 7.45
C GLU A 116 3.46 -16.87 7.68
N VAL A 117 2.89 -15.78 7.15
CA VAL A 117 3.39 -14.41 7.36
C VAL A 117 3.09 -13.97 8.79
N ILE A 118 1.87 -14.21 9.26
CA ILE A 118 1.47 -13.88 10.64
C ILE A 118 2.26 -14.68 11.68
N ALA A 119 2.54 -15.97 11.40
CA ALA A 119 3.39 -16.78 12.26
C ALA A 119 4.79 -16.18 12.38
N LEU A 120 5.43 -15.86 11.25
CA LEU A 120 6.75 -15.23 11.23
C LEU A 120 6.74 -13.86 11.93
N ARG A 121 5.69 -13.07 11.73
CA ARG A 121 5.54 -11.75 12.35
C ARG A 121 5.47 -11.83 13.87
N ARG A 122 4.79 -12.83 14.44
CA ARG A 122 4.69 -13.05 15.89
C ARG A 122 6.02 -13.43 16.53
N GLU A 123 6.92 -14.08 15.78
CA GLU A 123 8.29 -14.35 16.24
C GLU A 123 9.17 -13.09 16.24
N LEU A 124 8.90 -12.15 15.34
CA LEU A 124 9.77 -11.01 15.07
C LEU A 124 9.34 -9.72 15.76
N SER A 125 8.03 -9.48 15.89
CA SER A 125 7.48 -8.21 16.35
C SER A 125 7.13 -8.26 17.84
N PRO A 126 7.40 -7.19 18.60
CA PRO A 126 7.00 -7.14 20.00
C PRO A 126 5.47 -7.05 20.14
N GLU A 127 4.93 -7.65 21.20
CA GLU A 127 3.52 -7.48 21.54
C GLU A 127 3.24 -6.04 21.99
N ARG A 128 2.03 -5.54 21.73
CA ARG A 128 1.54 -4.27 22.30
C ARG A 128 0.04 -4.33 22.58
N ALA A 129 -0.43 -3.49 23.49
CA ALA A 129 -1.86 -3.31 23.74
C ALA A 129 -2.57 -2.70 22.52
N GLY A 130 -3.83 -3.11 22.30
CA GLY A 130 -4.63 -2.63 21.18
C GLY A 130 -4.18 -3.15 19.81
N TYR A 131 -3.26 -4.12 19.76
CA TYR A 131 -2.75 -4.69 18.51
C TYR A 131 -3.13 -6.16 18.38
N THR A 132 -3.68 -6.54 17.23
CA THR A 132 -4.13 -7.91 16.94
C THR A 132 -3.67 -8.33 15.55
N THR A 133 -3.19 -9.57 15.43
CA THR A 133 -2.87 -10.20 14.14
C THR A 133 -3.91 -11.23 13.76
N ILE A 134 -4.34 -11.22 12.50
CA ILE A 134 -5.31 -12.13 11.93
C ILE A 134 -4.66 -12.90 10.78
N ALA A 135 -4.47 -14.20 10.99
CA ALA A 135 -3.99 -15.14 9.98
C ALA A 135 -5.15 -15.51 9.03
N ALA A 136 -5.22 -14.85 7.87
CA ALA A 136 -6.22 -15.09 6.84
C ALA A 136 -5.76 -14.54 5.49
N SER A 137 -6.25 -15.13 4.39
CA SER A 137 -6.19 -14.45 3.09
C SER A 137 -7.13 -13.23 3.12
N VAL A 138 -6.73 -12.10 2.55
CA VAL A 138 -7.62 -10.92 2.43
C VAL A 138 -8.84 -11.22 1.55
N THR A 139 -8.74 -12.21 0.65
CA THR A 139 -9.84 -12.63 -0.23
C THR A 139 -10.90 -13.46 0.50
N ASP A 140 -10.54 -14.09 1.62
CA ASP A 140 -11.47 -14.81 2.49
C ASP A 140 -12.40 -13.79 3.18
N PRO A 141 -13.74 -13.98 3.19
CA PRO A 141 -14.65 -13.07 3.89
C PRO A 141 -14.63 -13.22 5.42
N GLU A 142 -14.22 -14.35 5.99
CA GLU A 142 -14.45 -14.67 7.41
C GLU A 142 -13.67 -13.76 8.38
N TRP A 143 -12.49 -13.29 7.99
CA TRP A 143 -11.67 -12.44 8.87
C TRP A 143 -12.37 -11.14 9.24
N MET A 144 -13.27 -10.65 8.39
CA MET A 144 -13.96 -9.37 8.57
C MET A 144 -14.91 -9.39 9.77
N ALA A 145 -15.50 -10.55 10.09
CA ALA A 145 -16.34 -10.72 11.27
C ALA A 145 -15.58 -10.52 12.60
N ARG A 146 -14.25 -10.55 12.56
CA ARG A 146 -13.37 -10.31 13.72
C ARG A 146 -13.06 -8.84 13.94
N ILE A 147 -13.47 -7.95 13.02
CA ILE A 147 -13.23 -6.51 13.09
C ILE A 147 -14.53 -5.82 13.50
N PRO A 148 -14.63 -5.22 14.70
CA PRO A 148 -15.81 -4.47 15.08
C PRO A 148 -16.00 -3.21 14.22
N ALA A 149 -17.22 -2.97 13.75
CA ALA A 149 -17.60 -1.86 12.87
C ALA A 149 -18.17 -0.64 13.63
N ASP A 150 -17.83 -0.50 14.91
CA ASP A 150 -18.36 0.50 15.85
C ASP A 150 -17.57 1.83 15.88
N ARG A 151 -16.49 1.96 15.10
CA ARG A 151 -15.57 3.12 15.11
C ARG A 151 -15.18 3.56 13.70
N PRO A 152 -14.73 4.81 13.50
CA PRO A 152 -14.07 5.24 12.28
C PRO A 152 -12.88 4.33 11.98
N THR A 153 -12.79 3.81 10.75
CA THR A 153 -11.75 2.86 10.37
C THR A 153 -10.83 3.42 9.29
N MET A 154 -9.53 3.38 9.52
CA MET A 154 -8.51 3.57 8.48
C MET A 154 -8.11 2.22 7.93
N ILE A 155 -8.32 2.01 6.63
CA ILE A 155 -7.87 0.81 5.94
C ILE A 155 -6.57 1.15 5.20
N VAL A 156 -5.54 0.36 5.42
CA VAL A 156 -4.24 0.50 4.76
C VAL A 156 -3.98 -0.74 3.92
N ALA A 157 -3.70 -0.57 2.63
CA ALA A 157 -3.35 -1.65 1.71
C ALA A 157 -2.11 -1.26 0.90
N GLU A 158 -0.92 -1.59 1.40
CA GLU A 158 0.36 -1.35 0.72
C GLU A 158 0.80 -2.59 -0.06
N GLY A 159 1.09 -2.44 -1.34
CA GLY A 159 1.64 -3.53 -2.15
C GLY A 159 0.71 -4.73 -2.20
N LEU A 160 -0.62 -4.52 -2.19
CA LEU A 160 -1.61 -5.59 -2.12
C LEU A 160 -2.50 -5.66 -3.35
N LEU A 161 -3.24 -4.59 -3.64
CA LEU A 161 -4.37 -4.64 -4.59
C LEU A 161 -3.94 -5.03 -6.00
N MET A 162 -2.70 -4.71 -6.39
CA MET A 162 -2.17 -5.08 -7.70
C MET A 162 -2.00 -6.60 -7.88
N TYR A 163 -1.94 -7.39 -6.80
CA TYR A 163 -1.79 -8.84 -6.83
C TYR A 163 -3.14 -9.59 -6.79
N LEU A 164 -4.26 -8.91 -6.61
CA LEU A 164 -5.58 -9.52 -6.56
C LEU A 164 -6.21 -9.51 -7.96
N THR A 165 -6.89 -10.60 -8.33
CA THR A 165 -7.72 -10.60 -9.54
C THR A 165 -8.75 -9.46 -9.49
N GLU A 166 -9.22 -8.98 -10.64
CA GLU A 166 -10.26 -7.93 -10.66
C GLU A 166 -11.51 -8.33 -9.86
N GLU A 167 -11.90 -9.61 -9.95
CA GLU A 167 -13.00 -10.19 -9.19
C GLU A 167 -12.72 -10.13 -7.68
N ASP A 168 -11.57 -10.63 -7.23
CA ASP A 168 -11.18 -10.66 -5.82
C ASP A 168 -11.02 -9.26 -5.24
N GLY A 169 -10.36 -8.36 -5.97
CA GLY A 169 -10.15 -6.96 -5.57
C GLY A 169 -11.47 -6.21 -5.45
N SER A 170 -12.34 -6.33 -6.46
CA SER A 170 -13.67 -5.72 -6.42
C SER A 170 -14.53 -6.29 -5.29
N ALA A 171 -14.50 -7.59 -5.07
CA ALA A 171 -15.23 -8.23 -3.98
C ALA A 171 -14.71 -7.76 -2.61
N LEU A 172 -13.39 -7.67 -2.43
CA LEU A 172 -12.77 -7.13 -1.21
C LEU A 172 -13.23 -5.69 -0.95
N LEU A 173 -13.11 -4.79 -1.93
CA LEU A 173 -13.50 -3.39 -1.77
C LEU A 173 -14.99 -3.24 -1.41
N ARG A 174 -15.87 -3.99 -2.08
CA ARG A 174 -17.32 -3.99 -1.75
C ARG A 174 -17.57 -4.43 -0.31
N ARG A 175 -16.91 -5.49 0.15
CA ARG A 175 -17.03 -5.95 1.54
C ARG A 175 -16.51 -4.91 2.53
N LEU A 176 -15.35 -4.30 2.26
CA LEU A 176 -14.78 -3.25 3.12
C LEU A 176 -15.72 -2.06 3.24
N MET A 177 -16.30 -1.60 2.13
CA MET A 177 -17.27 -0.51 2.11
C MET A 177 -18.57 -0.85 2.86
N ALA A 178 -19.06 -2.08 2.73
CA ALA A 178 -20.25 -2.52 3.44
C ALA A 178 -20.02 -2.65 4.96
N HIS A 179 -18.82 -3.08 5.36
CA HIS A 179 -18.45 -3.29 6.77
C HIS A 179 -18.01 -2.02 7.48
N THR A 180 -17.53 -1.02 6.73
CA THR A 180 -16.94 0.20 7.28
C THR A 180 -17.85 1.39 7.03
N PRO A 181 -18.79 1.71 7.95
CA PRO A 181 -19.75 2.78 7.72
C PRO A 181 -19.12 4.18 7.69
N ARG A 182 -17.95 4.35 8.31
CA ARG A 182 -17.17 5.59 8.37
C ARG A 182 -15.68 5.28 8.34
N GLY A 183 -14.94 5.87 7.43
CA GLY A 183 -13.52 5.57 7.31
C GLY A 183 -12.85 6.11 6.05
N GLU A 184 -11.57 5.80 5.93
CA GLU A 184 -10.71 6.14 4.78
C GLU A 184 -9.97 4.88 4.33
N LEU A 185 -9.72 4.79 3.02
CA LEU A 185 -8.89 3.74 2.44
C LEU A 185 -7.64 4.39 1.83
N ALA A 186 -6.48 3.99 2.34
CA ALA A 186 -5.16 4.36 1.86
C ALA A 186 -4.51 3.15 1.17
N PHE A 187 -4.18 3.30 -0.11
CA PHE A 187 -3.58 2.24 -0.90
C PHE A 187 -2.64 2.80 -1.97
N ASP A 188 -1.72 1.95 -2.45
CA ASP A 188 -0.94 2.22 -3.64
C ASP A 188 -1.46 1.42 -4.83
N ALA A 189 -1.29 2.00 -6.01
CA ALA A 189 -1.58 1.32 -7.27
C ALA A 189 -0.51 1.66 -8.30
N PHE A 190 -0.26 0.73 -9.23
CA PHE A 190 0.58 1.02 -10.38
C PHE A 190 -0.26 1.65 -11.49
N SER A 191 0.26 2.71 -12.10
CA SER A 191 -0.38 3.28 -13.28
C SER A 191 -0.28 2.34 -14.49
N ARG A 192 -1.25 2.43 -15.41
CA ARG A 192 -1.31 1.62 -16.66
C ARG A 192 0.00 1.56 -17.42
N PHE A 193 0.73 2.69 -17.45
CA PHE A 193 2.02 2.78 -18.13
C PHE A 193 3.12 1.96 -17.43
N ALA A 194 3.13 1.89 -16.09
CA ALA A 194 4.11 1.12 -15.32
C ALA A 194 3.93 -0.39 -15.50
N ILE A 195 2.68 -0.89 -15.50
CA ILE A 195 2.36 -2.30 -15.71
C ILE A 195 2.71 -2.72 -17.16
N ARG A 196 2.35 -1.90 -18.15
CA ARG A 196 2.54 -2.21 -19.58
C ARG A 196 3.97 -2.07 -20.08
N SER A 197 4.80 -1.23 -19.44
CA SER A 197 6.15 -0.91 -19.95
C SER A 197 7.23 -1.96 -19.67
N ARG A 198 6.92 -3.12 -19.07
CA ARG A 198 7.93 -4.08 -18.53
C ARG A 198 8.97 -3.42 -17.60
N ARG A 199 8.78 -2.14 -17.21
CA ARG A 199 9.55 -1.43 -16.18
C ARG A 199 8.96 -1.68 -14.81
N ILE A 200 8.39 -2.86 -14.61
CA ILE A 200 8.03 -3.34 -13.29
C ILE A 200 9.37 -3.67 -12.62
N ASN A 201 9.55 -3.18 -11.40
CA ASN A 201 10.76 -3.38 -10.59
C ASN A 201 11.20 -4.86 -10.66
N HIS A 202 12.49 -5.13 -10.86
CA HIS A 202 13.01 -6.50 -11.02
C HIS A 202 12.62 -7.39 -9.83
N VAL A 203 12.35 -6.80 -8.67
CA VAL A 203 11.83 -7.46 -7.47
C VAL A 203 10.52 -8.20 -7.73
N VAL A 204 9.55 -7.57 -8.40
CA VAL A 204 8.23 -8.19 -8.68
C VAL A 204 8.39 -9.29 -9.73
N VAL A 205 9.27 -9.07 -10.71
CA VAL A 205 9.57 -10.05 -11.78
C VAL A 205 10.34 -11.25 -11.22
N ALA A 206 11.29 -11.03 -10.31
CA ALA A 206 12.09 -12.08 -9.67
C ALA A 206 11.26 -12.95 -8.72
N ALA A 207 10.25 -12.37 -8.05
CA ALA A 207 9.33 -13.11 -7.18
C ALA A 207 8.27 -13.93 -7.97
N GLY A 208 8.22 -13.83 -9.30
CA GLY A 208 7.24 -14.55 -10.13
C GLY A 208 5.78 -14.12 -9.92
N ALA A 209 5.55 -12.98 -9.25
CA ALA A 209 4.23 -12.51 -8.90
C ALA A 209 3.47 -11.94 -10.12
N ARG A 210 2.17 -12.20 -10.21
CA ARG A 210 1.29 -11.70 -11.28
C ARG A 210 0.53 -10.45 -10.83
N LEU A 211 0.48 -9.45 -11.70
CA LEU A 211 -0.31 -8.24 -11.50
C LEU A 211 -1.60 -8.31 -12.33
N TYR A 212 -2.74 -7.89 -11.78
CA TYR A 212 -4.04 -8.21 -12.34
C TYR A 212 -4.92 -7.03 -12.76
N TRP A 213 -4.87 -5.85 -12.12
CA TRP A 213 -5.85 -4.79 -12.44
C TRP A 213 -5.35 -3.34 -12.25
N GLU A 214 -6.05 -2.42 -12.93
CA GLU A 214 -5.71 -1.02 -13.23
C GLU A 214 -6.72 -0.05 -12.58
N PRO A 215 -6.31 1.01 -11.88
CA PRO A 215 -7.21 2.14 -11.64
C PRO A 215 -7.35 2.98 -12.92
N GLU A 216 -8.58 3.23 -13.38
CA GLU A 216 -8.81 4.24 -14.41
C GLU A 216 -8.63 5.65 -13.82
N ASP A 217 -7.76 6.46 -14.44
CA ASP A 217 -7.76 7.91 -14.22
C ASP A 217 -9.04 8.49 -14.84
N GLU A 218 -10.03 8.85 -14.02
CA GLU A 218 -11.29 9.46 -14.52
C GLU A 218 -11.15 10.92 -14.99
N ASP A 219 -9.94 11.52 -15.00
CA ASP A 219 -9.77 12.96 -15.30
C ASP A 219 -9.03 13.29 -16.60
N ARG A 220 -9.24 12.47 -17.65
CA ARG A 220 -8.91 12.85 -19.03
C ARG A 220 -10.10 12.67 -19.96
N ARG A 221 -11.21 13.35 -19.66
CA ARG A 221 -12.12 13.79 -20.71
C ARG A 221 -11.67 15.18 -21.13
N GLU A 222 -10.98 15.27 -22.26
CA GLU A 222 -10.87 16.55 -22.95
C GLU A 222 -12.30 17.11 -23.12
N PRO A 223 -12.56 18.38 -22.77
CA PRO A 223 -13.87 18.95 -23.04
C PRO A 223 -14.03 19.01 -24.56
N GLU A 224 -14.92 18.17 -25.10
CA GLU A 224 -15.44 18.35 -26.45
C GLU A 224 -15.97 19.78 -26.57
N ARG A 225 -15.22 20.64 -27.28
CA ARG A 225 -15.68 21.97 -27.63
C ARG A 225 -16.59 21.85 -28.85
N PRO A 226 -17.86 22.27 -28.79
CA PRO A 226 -18.69 22.34 -29.98
C PRO A 226 -18.31 23.56 -30.81
N GLY A 227 -17.89 23.30 -32.05
CA GLY A 227 -18.05 24.13 -33.26
C GLY A 227 -17.56 25.60 -33.25
N ALA A 228 -16.48 25.87 -33.99
CA ALA A 228 -16.33 27.09 -34.80
C ALA A 228 -15.23 26.89 -35.89
N PRO A 229 -15.34 27.54 -37.06
CA PRO A 229 -14.74 27.08 -38.32
C PRO A 229 -13.27 27.47 -38.50
N GLY A 230 -12.62 26.73 -39.40
CA GLY A 230 -11.17 26.68 -39.56
C GLY A 230 -10.50 27.95 -40.08
N HIS A 231 -9.25 28.08 -39.67
CA HIS A 231 -8.19 28.73 -40.43
C HIS A 231 -6.96 27.81 -40.36
N ARG A 232 -6.51 27.34 -41.52
CA ARG A 232 -5.17 26.77 -41.71
C ARG A 232 -4.22 27.95 -41.85
N GLU A 233 -3.26 28.07 -40.94
CA GLU A 233 -2.02 28.80 -41.21
C GLU A 233 -0.87 27.81 -41.21
N ASP A 234 -0.23 27.70 -42.38
CA ASP A 234 1.07 27.07 -42.57
C ASP A 234 2.14 27.89 -41.84
N ALA A 235 2.98 27.22 -41.05
CA ALA A 235 4.25 27.79 -40.58
C ALA A 235 5.32 26.70 -40.41
N GLY A 236 6.16 26.56 -41.44
CA GLY A 236 7.63 26.45 -41.41
C GLY A 236 8.32 25.30 -40.64
N PRO A 237 9.47 24.79 -41.13
CA PRO A 237 10.20 23.71 -40.48
C PRO A 237 10.86 24.16 -39.17
N LEU A 238 10.83 23.28 -38.17
CA LEU A 238 11.45 23.45 -36.85
C LEU A 238 12.98 23.62 -36.94
N PRO A 239 13.59 24.60 -36.24
CA PRO A 239 15.04 24.68 -36.13
C PRO A 239 15.57 23.64 -35.14
N SER A 240 16.70 23.04 -35.53
CA SER A 240 17.50 22.09 -34.77
C SER A 240 18.21 22.79 -33.61
N GLY A 241 17.82 22.46 -32.38
CA GLY A 241 18.52 22.88 -31.16
C GLY A 241 18.27 21.91 -30.02
N ARG A 242 19.33 21.23 -29.54
CA ARG A 242 19.28 20.46 -28.29
C ARG A 242 19.37 21.43 -27.11
N PRO A 243 18.52 21.33 -26.08
CA PRO A 243 18.84 21.83 -24.75
C PRO A 243 19.63 20.77 -23.96
N ARG A 244 20.63 21.25 -23.22
CA ARG A 244 21.42 20.54 -22.20
C ARG A 244 20.74 20.72 -20.81
N PRO A 245 21.18 19.97 -19.77
CA PRO A 245 20.32 19.32 -18.81
C PRO A 245 19.87 20.22 -17.65
N GLY A 246 18.62 20.05 -17.24
CA GLY A 246 18.05 20.59 -16.02
C GLY A 246 16.75 19.86 -15.71
N GLU A 247 16.62 19.42 -14.46
CA GLU A 247 15.38 18.90 -13.86
C GLU A 247 14.82 17.60 -14.44
N GLY A 248 15.39 16.48 -13.99
CA GLY A 248 14.94 15.13 -14.35
C GLY A 248 14.19 14.43 -13.22
N ALA A 249 12.86 14.41 -13.38
CA ALA A 249 11.93 13.38 -12.90
C ALA A 249 11.69 13.24 -11.39
N ARG A 250 10.71 14.02 -10.89
CA ARG A 250 9.82 13.57 -9.81
C ARG A 250 9.00 12.38 -10.34
N GLY A 251 9.40 11.17 -9.98
CA GLY A 251 8.61 9.97 -10.18
C GLY A 251 7.52 9.89 -9.12
N THR A 252 6.35 10.44 -9.42
CA THR A 252 5.16 10.37 -8.56
C THR A 252 4.58 8.95 -8.59
N GLY A 253 4.83 8.17 -7.53
CA GLY A 253 3.92 7.10 -7.16
C GLY A 253 2.58 7.75 -6.82
N HIS A 254 1.57 7.53 -7.64
CA HIS A 254 0.23 8.03 -7.37
C HIS A 254 -0.43 7.05 -6.39
N GLY A 255 -0.21 7.27 -5.10
CA GLY A 255 -1.11 6.73 -4.08
C GLY A 255 -2.21 7.76 -3.85
N THR A 256 -3.44 7.30 -3.63
CA THR A 256 -4.58 8.16 -3.33
C THR A 256 -5.21 7.68 -2.04
N ALA A 257 -5.41 8.58 -1.07
CA ALA A 257 -6.33 8.34 0.02
C ALA A 257 -7.73 8.78 -0.43
N LEU A 258 -8.67 7.85 -0.43
CA LEU A 258 -10.06 8.14 -0.80
C LEU A 258 -10.96 7.99 0.43
N PRO A 259 -11.91 8.92 0.66
CA PRO A 259 -12.96 8.68 1.64
C PRO A 259 -13.76 7.45 1.21
N LEU A 260 -14.10 6.56 2.15
CA LEU A 260 -15.05 5.51 1.84
C LEU A 260 -16.43 6.16 1.64
N PRO A 261 -17.11 5.94 0.50
CA PRO A 261 -18.39 6.56 0.27
C PRO A 261 -19.40 6.03 1.29
N VAL A 262 -20.08 6.94 1.98
CA VAL A 262 -21.21 6.60 2.84
C VAL A 262 -22.38 6.28 1.93
N LEU A 263 -22.69 5.00 1.73
CA LEU A 263 -24.00 4.62 1.20
C LEU A 263 -25.03 4.96 2.27
N SER A 264 -25.54 6.19 2.22
CA SER A 264 -26.70 6.60 2.99
C SER A 264 -27.88 5.75 2.55
N GLY A 265 -28.17 4.70 3.32
CA GLY A 265 -29.42 3.98 3.23
C GLY A 265 -30.56 4.93 3.55
N ALA A 266 -31.10 5.58 2.51
CA ALA A 266 -32.38 6.25 2.60
C ALA A 266 -33.45 5.16 2.74
N GLY A 267 -33.67 4.72 3.99
CA GLY A 267 -34.89 4.05 4.37
C GLY A 267 -36.07 4.96 4.06
N ARG A 268 -36.81 4.66 2.99
CA ARG A 268 -38.19 5.13 2.87
C ARG A 268 -39.08 4.10 3.57
N GLY A 269 -39.32 4.36 4.85
CA GLY A 269 -40.49 3.84 5.55
C GLY A 269 -41.71 4.73 5.30
N GLY A 270 -42.87 4.08 5.14
CA GLY A 270 -44.23 4.64 5.22
C GLY A 270 -44.77 5.22 3.92
N ALA A 271 -46.03 5.03 3.50
CA ALA A 271 -47.25 4.39 4.00
C ALA A 271 -48.15 4.26 2.73
N GLY A 272 -49.18 3.45 2.57
CA GLY A 272 -50.09 2.73 3.46
C GLY A 272 -51.40 2.51 2.68
N ARG A 273 -52.27 1.67 3.27
CA ARG A 273 -53.59 1.19 2.82
C ARG A 273 -53.60 0.02 1.84
#